data_AF-A0A3B8JAD9-F1
#
_entry.id   AF-A0A3B8JAD9-F1
#
_cell.length_a   1.000
_cell.length_b   1.000
_cell.length_c   1.000
_cell.angle_alpha   90.00
_cell.angle_beta   90.00
_cell.angle_gamma   90.00
#
_symmetry.space_group_name_H-M   'P 1'
#
loop_
_entity.id
_entity.type
_entity.pdbx_description
1 polymer ?
#
loop_
_entity_poly.entity_id
_entity_poly.type
_entity_poly.pdbx_seq_one_letter_code
_entity_poly.pdbx_strand_id
1 'polypeptide(L)'
;MARKFLFVALLFILILAGSVVSMADEDNSTVLNNDNANTETPLETSGNLFDNFIGNSPEYETAAAAAEDAVDEAYSAEAVIERYGSLFFDEEVQSEIKFINIINIEHDGKSKNVRDCMISALVADDVDLDYDESLVLMIFIKKDNKFEPLTDPVEGYAWFLTKVSFPNAGKDNPNHMRFVVFPKNSYNNLELNVNLQITDMEHVVVVPKLKEYLINAQQSLKRFLDIIYESE
;
A
#
# COMPACT_ATOMS: atom_id res chain seq x y z
N MET A 1 -51.92 -9.22 -16.10
CA MET A 1 -50.63 -9.08 -15.39
C MET A 1 -49.79 -7.92 -15.93
N ALA A 2 -49.63 -7.75 -17.25
CA ALA A 2 -48.80 -6.69 -17.85
C ALA A 2 -49.17 -5.24 -17.46
N ARG A 3 -50.46 -4.92 -17.27
CA ARG A 3 -50.90 -3.57 -16.87
C ARG A 3 -50.45 -3.16 -15.46
N LYS A 4 -50.16 -4.12 -14.57
CA LYS A 4 -49.68 -3.85 -13.21
C LYS A 4 -48.19 -3.50 -13.21
N PHE A 5 -47.40 -4.13 -14.08
CA PHE A 5 -45.97 -3.84 -14.24
C PHE A 5 -45.73 -2.46 -14.86
N LEU A 6 -46.59 -2.02 -15.79
CA LEU A 6 -46.48 -0.70 -16.40
C LEU A 6 -46.68 0.43 -15.37
N PHE A 7 -47.56 0.22 -14.39
CA PHE A 7 -47.79 1.19 -13.31
C PHE A 7 -46.60 1.30 -12.35
N VAL A 8 -45.95 0.17 -12.04
CA VAL A 8 -44.76 0.13 -11.18
C VAL A 8 -43.55 0.76 -11.88
N ALA A 9 -43.38 0.52 -13.17
CA ALA A 9 -42.31 1.15 -13.96
C ALA A 9 -42.48 2.68 -14.06
N LEU A 10 -43.71 3.14 -14.21
CA LEU A 10 -44.02 4.58 -14.30
C LEU A 10 -43.80 5.29 -12.96
N LEU A 11 -44.05 4.60 -11.84
CA LEU A 11 -43.81 5.11 -10.49
C LEU A 11 -42.30 5.28 -10.20
N PHE A 12 -41.45 4.37 -10.70
CA PHE A 12 -39.99 4.48 -10.57
C PHE A 12 -39.39 5.64 -11.38
N ILE A 13 -39.92 5.93 -12.57
CA ILE A 13 -39.48 7.08 -13.38
C ILE A 13 -39.88 8.41 -12.71
N LEU A 14 -41.04 8.47 -12.07
CA LEU A 14 -41.52 9.67 -11.35
C LEU A 14 -40.69 9.98 -10.10
N ILE A 15 -40.17 8.96 -9.41
CA ILE A 15 -39.27 9.13 -8.26
C ILE A 15 -37.89 9.66 -8.72
N LEU A 16 -37.38 9.18 -9.87
CA LEU A 16 -36.12 9.66 -10.43
C LEU A 16 -36.21 11.10 -10.97
N ALA A 17 -37.37 11.54 -11.42
CA ALA A 17 -37.60 12.93 -11.85
C ALA A 17 -37.84 13.90 -10.66
N GLY A 18 -38.20 13.39 -9.49
CA GLY A 18 -38.44 14.19 -8.27
C GLY A 18 -37.18 14.56 -7.49
N SER A 19 -36.02 13.97 -7.79
CA SER A 19 -34.77 14.19 -7.05
C SER A 19 -33.85 15.27 -7.65
N VAL A 20 -34.32 16.06 -8.63
CA VAL A 20 -33.51 17.09 -9.31
C VAL A 20 -33.88 18.54 -8.93
N VAL A 21 -34.64 18.76 -7.86
CA VAL A 21 -34.96 20.12 -7.38
C VAL A 21 -34.51 20.27 -5.93
N SER A 22 -33.24 20.66 -5.74
CA SER A 22 -32.81 21.56 -4.65
C SER A 22 -31.34 21.97 -4.87
N MET A 23 -31.12 23.02 -5.67
CA MET A 23 -29.99 23.94 -5.56
C MET A 23 -30.49 25.32 -6.03
N ALA A 24 -31.27 25.96 -5.16
CA ALA A 24 -31.30 27.40 -4.95
C ALA A 24 -30.57 27.57 -3.61
N ASP A 25 -29.69 28.53 -3.31
CA ASP A 25 -29.46 29.93 -3.66
C ASP A 25 -27.98 30.18 -3.20
N GLU A 26 -27.23 31.27 -3.40
CA GLU A 26 -27.45 32.65 -3.78
C GLU A 26 -26.03 33.21 -4.04
N ASP A 27 -25.90 34.14 -4.99
CA ASP A 27 -24.74 35.02 -5.08
C ASP A 27 -24.56 35.77 -3.75
N ASN A 28 -23.36 35.73 -3.15
CA ASN A 28 -22.93 36.84 -2.31
C ASN A 28 -21.42 37.09 -2.42
N SER A 29 -21.11 38.20 -3.07
CA SER A 29 -19.82 38.86 -3.06
C SER A 29 -19.41 39.21 -1.62
N THR A 30 -18.31 38.64 -1.14
CA THR A 30 -17.61 39.21 0.03
C THR A 30 -16.35 39.90 -0.43
N VAL A 31 -16.53 41.21 -0.66
CA VAL A 31 -15.51 42.25 -0.63
C VAL A 31 -14.73 42.13 0.69
N LEU A 32 -13.41 41.92 0.61
CA LEU A 32 -12.50 42.19 1.72
C LEU A 32 -11.75 43.49 1.41
N ASN A 33 -12.38 44.60 1.76
CA ASN A 33 -11.64 45.80 2.15
C ASN A 33 -11.42 45.70 3.66
N ASN A 34 -10.17 45.67 4.08
CA ASN A 34 -9.80 46.50 5.21
C ASN A 34 -8.43 47.11 4.99
N ASP A 35 -8.40 48.40 5.27
CA ASP A 35 -7.39 49.37 4.96
C ASP A 35 -6.25 49.37 6.00
N ASN A 36 -5.05 49.70 5.49
CA ASN A 36 -4.11 50.67 6.05
C ASN A 36 -3.21 50.27 7.24
N ALA A 37 -1.91 50.08 6.94
CA ALA A 37 -0.89 51.06 7.34
C ALA A 37 0.44 50.85 6.58
N ASN A 38 0.84 51.90 5.88
CA ASN A 38 2.13 52.21 5.24
C ASN A 38 3.34 51.83 6.13
N THR A 39 4.55 51.52 5.66
CA THR A 39 5.41 52.27 4.72
C THR A 39 6.63 51.43 4.30
N GLU A 40 6.90 51.41 2.99
CA GLU A 40 8.18 51.62 2.29
C GLU A 40 9.52 51.02 2.82
N THR A 41 10.04 50.08 2.01
CA THR A 41 11.42 49.80 1.56
C THR A 41 12.55 50.80 1.96
N PRO A 42 13.83 50.37 2.10
CA PRO A 42 14.51 49.56 1.08
C PRO A 42 15.49 48.47 1.53
N LEU A 43 15.54 47.48 0.65
CA LEU A 43 16.58 46.49 0.43
C LEU A 43 17.92 47.21 0.16
N GLU A 44 18.98 46.91 0.92
CA GLU A 44 20.36 46.85 0.43
C GLU A 44 21.28 46.06 1.41
N THR A 45 21.93 45.04 0.84
CA THR A 45 23.35 44.68 1.06
C THR A 45 23.75 43.75 2.22
N SER A 46 24.29 42.60 1.76
CA SER A 46 25.39 41.79 2.31
C SER A 46 25.10 40.70 3.35
N GLY A 47 25.75 39.55 3.13
CA GLY A 47 26.21 38.69 4.22
C GLY A 47 25.74 37.24 4.12
N ASN A 48 26.67 36.36 3.73
CA ASN A 48 26.52 34.91 3.76
C ASN A 48 26.18 34.41 5.19
N LEU A 49 25.10 33.63 5.35
CA LEU A 49 24.72 32.96 6.60
C LEU A 49 25.03 31.44 6.55
N PHE A 50 26.20 31.10 6.00
CA PHE A 50 26.83 29.80 6.20
C PHE A 50 28.15 30.02 6.93
N ASP A 51 28.06 30.47 8.18
CA ASP A 51 29.18 30.41 9.11
C ASP A 51 28.62 30.58 10.51
N ASN A 52 28.38 29.46 11.20
CA ASN A 52 28.39 29.33 12.66
C ASN A 52 27.86 27.94 13.06
N PHE A 53 28.69 26.91 12.93
CA PHE A 53 28.68 25.81 13.90
C PHE A 53 30.03 25.08 13.91
N ILE A 54 31.07 25.75 14.42
CA ILE A 54 32.25 25.06 14.95
C ILE A 54 32.49 25.58 16.36
N GLY A 55 32.34 24.66 17.33
CA GLY A 55 32.54 24.91 18.75
C GLY A 55 32.87 23.60 19.49
N ASN A 56 34.14 23.18 19.35
CA ASN A 56 34.96 22.27 20.18
C ASN A 56 34.39 21.84 21.56
N SER A 57 34.28 20.54 21.85
CA SER A 57 35.24 19.68 22.63
C SER A 57 34.58 19.24 23.98
N PRO A 58 34.94 18.12 24.67
CA PRO A 58 36.18 17.35 24.60
C PRO A 58 36.11 15.80 24.60
N GLU A 59 37.31 15.28 24.29
CA GLU A 59 37.82 13.91 24.29
C GLU A 59 37.58 13.12 25.60
N TYR A 60 37.33 11.82 25.45
CA TYR A 60 37.73 10.79 26.43
C TYR A 60 38.28 9.55 25.70
N GLU A 61 39.29 8.96 26.33
CA GLU A 61 40.22 7.97 25.80
C GLU A 61 39.61 6.65 25.35
N THR A 62 40.35 6.08 24.40
CA THR A 62 40.20 4.82 23.67
C THR A 62 40.18 3.58 24.58
N ALA A 63 39.16 2.74 24.44
CA ALA A 63 39.26 1.30 24.67
C ALA A 63 39.13 0.61 23.31
N ALA A 64 40.24 0.04 22.84
CA ALA A 64 40.29 -0.72 21.60
C ALA A 64 39.47 -2.01 21.72
N ALA A 65 38.33 -2.05 21.03
CA ALA A 65 37.74 -3.27 20.51
C ALA A 65 37.61 -3.06 19.01
N ALA A 66 38.07 -4.05 18.24
CA ALA A 66 38.13 -4.02 16.79
C ALA A 66 36.77 -3.61 16.19
N ALA A 67 36.66 -2.35 15.77
CA ALA A 67 35.69 -1.96 14.77
C ALA A 67 36.26 -2.47 13.44
N GLU A 68 35.80 -3.64 13.01
CA GLU A 68 35.76 -3.90 11.58
C GLU A 68 35.09 -2.69 10.93
N ASP A 69 35.75 -2.12 9.92
CA ASP A 69 35.16 -1.13 9.02
C ASP A 69 33.89 -1.75 8.43
N ALA A 70 32.77 -1.58 9.13
CA ALA A 70 31.45 -1.79 8.60
C ALA A 70 31.29 -0.70 7.55
N VAL A 71 31.51 -1.07 6.30
CA VAL A 71 30.95 -0.33 5.18
C VAL A 71 29.47 -0.17 5.53
N ASP A 72 29.06 1.08 5.73
CA ASP A 72 27.68 1.46 6.01
C ASP A 72 26.88 1.19 4.72
N GLU A 73 26.59 -0.11 4.47
CA GLU A 73 25.88 -0.56 3.27
C GLU A 73 24.47 -0.04 3.38
N ALA A 74 24.15 1.05 2.68
CA ALA A 74 22.81 1.59 2.68
C ALA A 74 21.76 0.50 2.45
N TYR A 75 20.66 0.55 3.22
CA TYR A 75 19.55 -0.39 3.11
C TYR A 75 19.10 -0.58 1.64
N SER A 76 19.02 -1.84 1.20
CA SER A 76 18.40 -2.27 -0.05
C SER A 76 17.56 -3.52 0.23
N ALA A 77 16.32 -3.51 -0.27
CA ALA A 77 15.42 -4.64 -0.10
C ALA A 77 15.91 -5.89 -0.83
N GLU A 78 16.54 -5.73 -1.99
CA GLU A 78 17.13 -6.81 -2.75
C GLU A 78 18.22 -7.52 -1.94
N ALA A 79 19.09 -6.74 -1.28
CA ALA A 79 20.14 -7.28 -0.41
C ALA A 79 19.56 -8.01 0.82
N VAL A 80 18.48 -7.47 1.40
CA VAL A 80 17.76 -8.14 2.50
C VAL A 80 17.14 -9.46 2.03
N ILE A 81 16.52 -9.49 0.86
CA ILE A 81 15.94 -10.71 0.29
C ILE A 81 17.04 -11.72 -0.06
N GLU A 82 18.18 -11.30 -0.57
CA GLU A 82 19.31 -12.18 -0.85
C GLU A 82 19.84 -12.82 0.44
N ARG A 83 19.99 -12.02 1.51
CA ARG A 83 20.51 -12.47 2.81
C ARG A 83 19.52 -13.38 3.55
N TYR A 84 18.24 -13.01 3.60
CA TYR A 84 17.22 -13.64 4.45
C TYR A 84 16.15 -14.42 3.69
N GLY A 85 16.23 -14.49 2.36
CA GLY A 85 15.20 -15.13 1.52
C GLY A 85 14.93 -16.59 1.90
N SER A 86 15.95 -17.34 2.34
CA SER A 86 15.77 -18.71 2.83
C SER A 86 14.80 -18.79 4.02
N LEU A 87 14.91 -17.83 4.95
CA LEU A 87 13.99 -17.70 6.10
C LEU A 87 12.62 -17.17 5.65
N PHE A 88 12.59 -16.15 4.78
CA PHE A 88 11.34 -15.55 4.31
C PHE A 88 10.48 -16.53 3.52
N PHE A 89 11.08 -17.50 2.84
CA PHE A 89 10.38 -18.43 1.94
C PHE A 89 10.16 -19.82 2.53
N ASP A 90 10.52 -20.05 3.80
CA ASP A 90 10.23 -21.29 4.50
C ASP A 90 8.75 -21.36 4.93
N GLU A 91 7.98 -22.25 4.32
CA GLU A 91 6.53 -22.38 4.53
C GLU A 91 6.15 -22.73 5.98
N GLU A 92 7.05 -23.33 6.75
CA GLU A 92 6.79 -23.74 8.13
C GLU A 92 7.01 -22.59 9.13
N VAL A 93 7.58 -21.49 8.68
CA VAL A 93 7.95 -20.35 9.53
C VAL A 93 6.82 -19.31 9.60
N GLN A 94 6.42 -18.99 10.83
CA GLN A 94 5.56 -17.86 11.17
C GLN A 94 6.07 -17.21 12.47
N SER A 95 5.82 -15.92 12.63
CA SER A 95 6.18 -15.20 13.84
C SER A 95 5.02 -15.10 14.84
N GLU A 96 5.35 -15.10 16.11
CA GLU A 96 4.44 -14.80 17.22
C GLU A 96 4.33 -13.29 17.47
N ILE A 97 5.42 -12.54 17.21
CA ILE A 97 5.43 -11.08 17.31
C ILE A 97 4.60 -10.43 16.21
N LYS A 98 4.08 -9.23 16.50
CA LYS A 98 3.30 -8.43 15.56
C LYS A 98 3.76 -6.98 15.57
N PHE A 99 4.40 -6.55 14.49
CA PHE A 99 4.66 -5.15 14.22
C PHE A 99 3.45 -4.46 13.59
N ILE A 100 2.73 -5.18 12.73
CA ILE A 100 1.51 -4.68 12.08
C ILE A 100 0.33 -5.62 12.26
N ASN A 101 -0.85 -5.03 12.27
CA ASN A 101 -2.12 -5.71 12.05
C ASN A 101 -2.59 -5.39 10.63
N ILE A 102 -2.71 -6.41 9.78
CA ILE A 102 -3.32 -6.28 8.46
C ILE A 102 -4.82 -6.07 8.68
N ILE A 103 -5.33 -4.94 8.20
CA ILE A 103 -6.70 -4.52 8.49
C ILE A 103 -7.61 -4.96 7.37
N ASN A 104 -7.16 -4.72 6.13
CA ASN A 104 -8.05 -4.86 5.01
C ASN A 104 -7.32 -5.12 3.69
N ILE A 105 -8.01 -5.85 2.82
CA ILE A 105 -7.65 -6.06 1.43
C ILE A 105 -8.93 -5.84 0.61
N GLU A 106 -9.06 -4.66 0.01
CA GLU A 106 -10.26 -4.28 -0.73
C GLU A 106 -9.95 -4.05 -2.20
N HIS A 107 -10.96 -4.22 -3.06
CA HIS A 107 -10.86 -3.81 -4.45
C HIS A 107 -10.58 -2.31 -4.56
N ASP A 108 -9.62 -1.94 -5.41
CA ASP A 108 -9.37 -0.54 -5.74
C ASP A 108 -10.57 0.01 -6.51
N GLY A 109 -11.40 0.82 -5.84
CA GLY A 109 -12.60 1.43 -6.43
C GLY A 109 -12.36 2.27 -7.69
N LYS A 110 -11.11 2.68 -7.95
CA LYS A 110 -10.72 3.39 -9.18
C LYS A 110 -10.34 2.45 -10.32
N SER A 111 -10.06 1.18 -10.03
CA SER A 111 -9.68 0.20 -11.05
C SER A 111 -10.89 -0.49 -11.70
N LYS A 112 -10.74 -0.80 -12.98
CA LYS A 112 -11.67 -1.69 -13.71
C LYS A 112 -11.30 -3.16 -13.55
N ASN A 113 -10.08 -3.48 -13.13
CA ASN A 113 -9.62 -4.85 -12.92
C ASN A 113 -10.00 -5.29 -11.50
N VAL A 114 -10.80 -6.35 -11.38
CA VAL A 114 -11.23 -6.88 -10.08
C VAL A 114 -10.08 -7.36 -9.20
N ARG A 115 -8.93 -7.65 -9.80
CA ARG A 115 -7.75 -8.14 -9.09
C ARG A 115 -6.88 -7.02 -8.54
N ASP A 116 -7.15 -5.78 -8.94
CA ASP A 116 -6.45 -4.63 -8.39
C ASP A 116 -7.06 -4.32 -7.03
N CYS A 117 -6.26 -4.47 -6.00
CA CYS A 117 -6.66 -4.30 -4.62
C CYS A 117 -5.76 -3.31 -3.90
N MET A 118 -6.27 -2.76 -2.81
CA MET A 118 -5.54 -1.96 -1.86
C MET A 118 -5.40 -2.75 -0.57
N ILE A 119 -4.16 -2.92 -0.11
CA ILE A 119 -3.84 -3.51 1.18
C ILE A 119 -3.61 -2.38 2.17
N SER A 120 -4.28 -2.42 3.31
CA SER A 120 -4.05 -1.51 4.42
C SER A 120 -3.68 -2.27 5.70
N ALA A 121 -2.69 -1.74 6.41
CA ALA A 121 -2.26 -2.24 7.70
C ALA A 121 -1.96 -1.08 8.66
N LEU A 122 -2.15 -1.30 9.96
CA LEU A 122 -1.72 -0.38 11.01
C LEU A 122 -0.59 -1.03 11.81
N VAL A 123 0.31 -0.19 12.31
CA VAL A 123 1.25 -0.60 13.36
C VAL A 123 0.47 -1.02 14.60
N ALA A 124 0.90 -2.10 15.26
CA ALA A 124 0.24 -2.61 16.45
C ALA A 124 0.43 -1.68 17.65
N ASP A 125 -0.56 -1.63 18.55
CA ASP A 125 -0.61 -0.66 19.66
C ASP A 125 0.55 -0.80 20.67
N ASP A 126 1.15 -1.99 20.74
CA ASP A 126 2.26 -2.35 21.64
C ASP A 126 3.64 -2.16 21.02
N VAL A 127 3.71 -1.66 19.78
CA VAL A 127 4.96 -1.40 19.08
C VAL A 127 5.37 0.04 19.32
N ASP A 128 6.48 0.21 20.06
CA ASP A 128 7.13 1.51 20.26
C ASP A 128 8.30 1.61 19.28
N LEU A 129 8.16 2.47 18.27
CA LEU A 129 9.22 2.75 17.29
C LEU A 129 9.95 4.01 17.71
N ASP A 130 11.28 4.00 17.60
CA ASP A 130 12.07 5.22 17.75
C ASP A 130 11.64 6.27 16.70
N TYR A 131 11.82 7.56 17.01
CA TYR A 131 11.26 8.67 16.23
C TYR A 131 11.68 8.68 14.75
N ASP A 132 12.82 8.08 14.42
CA ASP A 132 13.39 7.96 13.07
C ASP A 132 13.30 6.53 12.50
N GLU A 133 12.72 5.59 13.24
CA GLU A 133 12.56 4.20 12.81
C GLU A 133 11.29 4.04 11.96
N SER A 134 11.46 3.54 10.72
CA SER A 134 10.34 3.09 9.89
C SER A 134 10.29 1.57 9.87
N LEU A 135 9.09 1.02 9.72
CA LEU A 135 8.91 -0.38 9.42
C LEU A 135 8.91 -0.59 7.90
N VAL A 136 9.57 -1.65 7.45
CA VAL A 136 9.50 -2.13 6.08
C VAL A 136 8.46 -3.25 6.01
N LEU A 137 7.55 -3.15 5.04
CA LEU A 137 6.60 -4.20 4.68
C LEU A 137 6.95 -4.76 3.30
N MET A 138 7.24 -6.06 3.24
CA MET A 138 7.36 -6.82 2.01
C MET A 138 6.18 -7.78 1.88
N ILE A 139 5.61 -7.86 0.67
CA ILE A 139 4.46 -8.72 0.38
C ILE A 139 4.85 -9.68 -0.73
N PHE A 140 4.77 -10.97 -0.42
CA PHE A 140 5.05 -12.04 -1.35
C PHE A 140 3.77 -12.82 -1.65
N ILE A 141 3.74 -13.44 -2.82
CA ILE A 141 2.67 -14.34 -3.24
C ILE A 141 3.23 -15.69 -3.63
N LYS A 142 2.55 -16.76 -3.22
CA LYS A 142 2.92 -18.12 -3.59
C LYS A 142 2.42 -18.45 -4.99
N LYS A 143 3.34 -18.82 -5.87
CA LYS A 143 3.09 -19.25 -7.25
C LYS A 143 4.01 -20.42 -7.57
N ASP A 144 3.44 -21.51 -8.09
CA ASP A 144 4.19 -22.73 -8.45
C ASP A 144 5.12 -23.25 -7.31
N ASN A 145 4.62 -23.22 -6.07
CA ASN A 145 5.35 -23.56 -4.83
C ASN A 145 6.58 -22.70 -4.54
N LYS A 146 6.61 -21.47 -5.04
CA LYS A 146 7.64 -20.48 -4.73
C LYS A 146 7.00 -19.16 -4.35
N PHE A 147 7.65 -18.41 -3.46
CA PHE A 147 7.25 -17.04 -3.15
C PHE A 147 7.91 -16.08 -4.15
N GLU A 148 7.09 -15.20 -4.75
CA GLU A 148 7.52 -14.10 -5.61
C GLU A 148 7.06 -12.77 -4.99
N PRO A 149 7.82 -11.67 -5.09
CA PRO A 149 7.36 -10.36 -4.67
C PRO A 149 6.06 -9.97 -5.39
N LEU A 150 5.04 -9.53 -4.64
CA LEU A 150 3.76 -9.09 -5.19
C LEU A 150 3.79 -7.60 -5.59
N THR A 151 4.58 -6.80 -4.86
CA THR A 151 4.79 -5.38 -5.08
C THR A 151 6.14 -4.97 -4.50
N ASP A 152 6.59 -3.76 -4.82
CA ASP A 152 7.80 -3.20 -4.22
C ASP A 152 7.62 -3.04 -2.70
N PRO A 153 8.68 -3.22 -1.90
CA PRO A 153 8.65 -2.98 -0.46
C PRO A 153 8.15 -1.58 -0.12
N VAL A 154 7.39 -1.48 0.96
CA VAL A 154 6.78 -0.22 1.40
C VAL A 154 7.29 0.12 2.79
N GLU A 155 7.67 1.37 3.01
CA GLU A 155 8.01 1.89 4.34
C GLU A 155 6.82 2.61 4.97
N GLY A 156 6.66 2.44 6.29
CA GLY A 156 5.59 3.07 7.05
C GLY A 156 5.97 3.27 8.51
N TYR A 157 5.49 4.36 9.10
CA TYR A 157 5.71 4.70 10.52
C TYR A 157 4.52 4.33 11.41
N ALA A 158 3.30 4.50 10.90
CA ALA A 158 2.07 4.25 11.66
C ALA A 158 1.06 3.39 10.90
N TRP A 159 1.11 3.42 9.57
CA TRP A 159 0.21 2.69 8.70
C TRP A 159 0.86 2.41 7.34
N PHE A 160 0.33 1.43 6.64
CA PHE A 160 0.71 1.04 5.30
C PHE A 160 -0.50 1.11 4.38
N LEU A 161 -0.27 1.57 3.15
CA LEU A 161 -1.25 1.52 2.09
C LEU A 161 -0.55 1.27 0.77
N THR A 162 -0.82 0.11 0.18
CA THR A 162 -0.19 -0.28 -1.08
C THR A 162 -1.18 -0.92 -2.02
N LYS A 163 -1.01 -0.59 -3.30
CA LYS A 163 -1.82 -1.17 -4.37
C LYS A 163 -1.11 -2.41 -4.90
N VAL A 164 -1.88 -3.49 -5.04
CA VAL A 164 -1.41 -4.76 -5.58
C VAL A 164 -2.34 -5.24 -6.68
N SER A 165 -1.85 -6.11 -7.56
CA SER A 165 -2.70 -6.82 -8.52
C SER A 165 -2.53 -8.32 -8.31
N PHE A 166 -3.59 -8.98 -7.86
CA PHE A 166 -3.54 -10.41 -7.59
C PHE A 166 -3.51 -11.24 -8.89
N PRO A 167 -2.75 -12.34 -8.95
CA PRO A 167 -2.74 -13.24 -10.09
C PRO A 167 -4.04 -14.06 -10.19
N ASN A 168 -4.59 -14.50 -9.05
CA ASN A 168 -5.75 -15.37 -9.01
C ASN A 168 -7.02 -14.64 -8.60
N ALA A 169 -8.17 -15.13 -9.07
CA ALA A 169 -9.49 -14.65 -8.66
C ALA A 169 -10.51 -15.80 -8.62
N GLY A 170 -11.54 -15.64 -7.80
CA GLY A 170 -12.53 -16.68 -7.56
C GLY A 170 -12.19 -17.56 -6.35
N LYS A 171 -13.22 -18.19 -5.78
CA LYS A 171 -13.12 -18.96 -4.53
C LYS A 171 -12.31 -20.24 -4.66
N ASP A 172 -12.26 -20.82 -5.86
CA ASP A 172 -11.62 -22.11 -6.10
C ASP A 172 -10.09 -22.00 -6.25
N ASN A 173 -9.56 -20.78 -6.38
CA ASN A 173 -8.14 -20.52 -6.53
C ASN A 173 -7.74 -19.26 -5.74
N PRO A 174 -7.62 -19.37 -4.40
CA PRO A 174 -7.21 -18.24 -3.57
C PRO A 174 -5.76 -17.80 -3.84
N ASN A 175 -5.42 -16.60 -3.38
CA ASN A 175 -4.04 -16.12 -3.36
C ASN A 175 -3.47 -16.39 -1.97
N HIS A 176 -2.39 -17.16 -1.90
CA HIS A 176 -1.65 -17.37 -0.66
C HIS A 176 -0.52 -16.34 -0.59
N MET A 177 -0.57 -15.48 0.41
CA MET A 177 0.37 -14.38 0.58
C MET A 177 1.20 -14.59 1.82
N ARG A 178 2.39 -14.00 1.80
CA ARG A 178 3.27 -13.88 2.96
C ARG A 178 3.66 -12.44 3.15
N PHE A 179 3.47 -11.95 4.36
CA PHE A 179 3.85 -10.61 4.80
C PHE A 179 5.10 -10.74 5.66
N VAL A 180 6.13 -9.97 5.30
CA VAL A 180 7.38 -9.89 6.05
C VAL A 180 7.56 -8.46 6.50
N VAL A 181 7.72 -8.25 7.81
CA VAL A 181 7.78 -6.92 8.40
C VAL A 181 8.91 -6.82 9.41
N PHE A 182 9.69 -5.76 9.33
CA PHE A 182 10.82 -5.53 10.23
C PHE A 182 11.14 -4.03 10.36
N PRO A 183 11.76 -3.58 11.47
CA PRO A 183 12.32 -2.23 11.58
C PRO A 183 13.48 -2.03 10.61
N LYS A 184 13.43 -0.97 9.81
CA LYS A 184 14.40 -0.69 8.76
C LYS A 184 15.83 -0.67 9.26
N ASN A 185 16.11 -0.09 10.43
CA ASN A 185 17.48 -0.01 10.96
C ASN A 185 18.01 -1.38 11.41
N SER A 186 17.13 -2.36 11.62
CA SER A 186 17.48 -3.74 11.96
C SER A 186 17.79 -4.62 10.74
N TYR A 187 17.74 -4.10 9.50
CA TYR A 187 17.89 -4.89 8.27
C TYR A 187 19.14 -5.76 8.18
N ASN A 188 20.22 -5.39 8.89
CA ASN A 188 21.46 -6.15 8.90
C ASN A 188 21.44 -7.37 9.82
N ASN A 189 20.52 -7.44 10.79
CA ASN A 189 20.42 -8.55 11.74
C ASN A 189 18.96 -8.90 12.03
N LEU A 190 18.30 -9.60 11.10
CA LEU A 190 16.90 -10.01 11.26
C LEU A 190 16.80 -11.39 11.90
N GLU A 191 16.04 -11.44 12.98
CA GLU A 191 15.81 -12.63 13.80
C GLU A 191 14.30 -12.82 14.02
N LEU A 192 13.81 -14.01 13.66
CA LEU A 192 12.42 -14.39 13.82
C LEU A 192 12.01 -14.25 15.29
N ASN A 193 10.83 -13.67 15.54
CA ASN A 193 10.29 -13.41 16.89
C ASN A 193 11.06 -12.40 17.75
N VAL A 194 12.04 -11.70 17.19
CA VAL A 194 12.74 -10.60 17.86
C VAL A 194 12.45 -9.28 17.15
N ASN A 195 12.88 -9.18 15.88
CA ASN A 195 12.73 -7.98 15.05
C ASN A 195 12.23 -8.30 13.64
N LEU A 196 11.68 -9.51 13.46
CA LEU A 196 11.13 -9.98 12.20
C LEU A 196 9.75 -10.62 12.43
N GLN A 197 8.73 -10.03 11.83
CA GLN A 197 7.40 -10.60 11.70
C GLN A 197 7.27 -11.30 10.34
N ILE A 198 6.79 -12.55 10.35
CA ILE A 198 6.38 -13.31 9.16
C ILE A 198 4.97 -13.82 9.40
N THR A 199 4.04 -13.44 8.52
CA THR A 199 2.62 -13.84 8.65
C THR A 199 2.07 -14.26 7.30
N ASP A 200 1.38 -15.39 7.28
CA ASP A 200 0.70 -15.91 6.09
C ASP A 200 -0.78 -15.55 6.11
N MET A 201 -1.33 -15.28 4.93
CA MET A 201 -2.76 -15.01 4.77
C MET A 201 -3.27 -15.52 3.42
N GLU A 202 -4.48 -16.05 3.43
CA GLU A 202 -5.21 -16.40 2.22
C GLU A 202 -6.17 -15.27 1.84
N HIS A 203 -6.17 -14.86 0.56
CA HIS A 203 -7.11 -13.87 0.04
C HIS A 203 -7.80 -14.34 -1.23
N VAL A 204 -9.13 -14.32 -1.18
CA VAL A 204 -9.99 -14.58 -2.33
C VAL A 204 -10.47 -13.27 -2.93
N VAL A 205 -10.06 -13.00 -4.17
CA VAL A 205 -10.64 -11.91 -4.95
C VAL A 205 -12.05 -12.30 -5.39
N VAL A 206 -13.05 -11.62 -4.83
CA VAL A 206 -14.45 -11.84 -5.17
C VAL A 206 -14.79 -11.16 -6.49
N VAL A 207 -15.03 -11.96 -7.53
CA VAL A 207 -15.57 -11.46 -8.80
C VAL A 207 -17.09 -11.39 -8.67
N PRO A 208 -17.73 -10.23 -8.91
CA PRO A 208 -19.19 -10.17 -8.96
C PRO A 208 -19.69 -11.15 -10.04
N LYS A 209 -20.69 -11.99 -9.72
CA LYS A 209 -21.21 -13.06 -10.62
C LYS A 209 -21.49 -12.60 -12.06
N LEU A 210 -21.88 -11.34 -12.23
CA LEU A 210 -22.14 -10.75 -13.55
C LEU A 210 -20.85 -10.57 -14.38
N LYS A 211 -19.73 -10.26 -13.73
CA LYS A 211 -18.42 -10.02 -14.34
C LYS A 211 -17.67 -11.34 -14.56
N GLU A 212 -17.87 -12.32 -13.70
CA GLU A 212 -17.37 -13.70 -13.85
C GLU A 212 -17.95 -14.36 -15.11
N TYR A 213 -19.27 -14.19 -15.34
CA TYR A 213 -19.92 -14.62 -16.59
C TYR A 213 -19.28 -13.97 -17.84
N LEU A 214 -18.98 -12.67 -17.79
CA LEU A 214 -18.37 -11.95 -18.90
C LEU A 214 -16.92 -12.38 -19.17
N ILE A 215 -16.11 -12.58 -18.13
CA ILE A 215 -14.73 -13.08 -18.28
C ILE A 215 -14.73 -14.49 -18.86
N ASN A 216 -15.60 -15.37 -18.35
CA ASN A 216 -15.72 -16.74 -18.85
C ASN A 216 -16.24 -16.76 -20.31
N ALA A 217 -17.19 -15.89 -20.65
CA ALA A 217 -17.67 -15.74 -22.02
C ALA A 217 -16.57 -15.21 -22.96
N GLN A 218 -15.79 -14.22 -22.53
CA GLN A 218 -14.66 -13.68 -23.33
C GLN A 218 -13.55 -14.73 -23.53
N GLN A 219 -13.18 -15.48 -22.50
CA GLN A 219 -12.19 -16.56 -22.60
C GLN A 219 -12.69 -17.71 -23.49
N SER A 220 -13.97 -18.08 -23.39
CA SER A 220 -14.57 -19.08 -24.26
C SER A 220 -14.63 -18.61 -25.71
N LEU A 221 -14.95 -17.34 -25.96
CA LEU A 221 -14.97 -16.77 -27.30
C LEU A 221 -13.56 -16.72 -27.90
N LYS A 222 -12.56 -16.34 -27.09
CA LYS A 222 -11.16 -16.34 -27.51
C LYS A 222 -10.69 -17.75 -27.91
N ARG A 223 -10.96 -18.76 -27.07
CA ARG A 223 -10.65 -20.17 -27.40
C ARG A 223 -11.33 -20.62 -28.69
N PHE A 224 -12.58 -20.20 -28.91
CA PHE A 224 -13.31 -20.55 -30.13
C PHE A 224 -12.69 -19.90 -31.37
N LEU A 225 -12.27 -18.64 -31.27
CA LEU A 225 -11.57 -17.94 -32.35
C LEU A 225 -10.20 -18.56 -32.62
N ASP A 226 -9.43 -18.88 -31.58
CA ASP A 226 -8.12 -19.52 -31.71
C ASP A 226 -8.24 -20.87 -32.43
N ILE A 227 -9.28 -21.66 -32.14
CA ILE A 227 -9.58 -22.93 -32.86
C ILE A 227 -9.89 -22.68 -34.34
N ILE A 228 -10.64 -21.62 -34.67
CA ILE A 228 -10.95 -21.29 -36.06
C ILE A 228 -9.67 -20.90 -36.82
N TYR A 229 -8.81 -20.09 -36.20
CA TYR A 229 -7.57 -19.63 -36.80
C TYR A 229 -6.49 -20.72 -36.92
N GLU A 230 -6.53 -21.76 -36.09
CA GLU A 230 -5.66 -22.96 -36.24
C GLU A 230 -6.20 -23.97 -37.29
N SER A 231 -7.41 -23.76 -37.82
CA SER A 231 -8.06 -24.68 -38.77
C SER A 231 -8.02 -24.22 -40.24
N GLU A 232 -7.39 -23.07 -40.53
CA GLU A 232 -7.00 -22.61 -41.88
C GLU A 232 -5.55 -22.99 -42.20
#